data_AF-A0A935ECI4-F1
#
_entry.id   AF-A0A935ECI4-F1
#
_cell.length_a   1.000
_cell.length_b   1.000
_cell.length_c   1.000
_cell.angle_alpha   90.00
_cell.angle_beta   90.00
_cell.angle_gamma   90.00
#
_symmetry.space_group_name_H-M   'P 1'
#
loop_
_entity.id
_entity.type
_entity.pdbx_description
1 polymer ?
#
loop_
_entity_poly.entity_id
_entity_poly.type
_entity_poly.pdbx_seq_one_letter_code
_entity_poly.pdbx_strand_id
1 'polypeptide(L)' 'MGFKDAGVRIRVEKGLRDEFLETCRRQDTPAAQVLRQFMREYVAEHSDETAEPCRKTPGTPKGAKT' A
#
# COMPACT_ATOMS: atom_id res chain seq x y z
N MET A 1 -19.07 -1.21 8.36
CA MET A 1 -18.44 -0.70 7.13
C MET A 1 -16.96 -1.10 7.16
N GLY A 2 -16.65 -2.36 6.86
CA GLY A 2 -15.28 -2.87 6.97
C GLY A 2 -14.50 -2.61 5.69
N PHE A 3 -13.80 -1.48 5.61
CA PHE A 3 -12.77 -1.30 4.60
C PHE A 3 -11.72 -2.39 4.82
N LYS A 4 -11.64 -3.33 3.88
CA LYS A 4 -10.60 -4.36 3.91
C LYS A 4 -9.29 -3.68 3.52
N ASP A 5 -8.54 -3.21 4.52
CA ASP A 5 -7.16 -2.80 4.32
C ASP A 5 -6.37 -4.03 3.87
N ALA A 6 -5.99 -4.08 2.59
CA ALA A 6 -5.03 -5.06 2.09
C ALA A 6 -3.62 -4.58 2.47
N GLY A 7 -2.91 -5.36 3.29
CA GLY A 7 -1.52 -5.08 3.62
C GLY A 7 -0.59 -5.51 2.49
N VAL A 8 0.19 -4.57 1.95
CA VAL A 8 1.28 -4.87 1.02
C VAL A 8 2.62 -4.85 1.76
N ARG A 9 3.43 -5.90 1.59
CA ARG A 9 4.79 -5.99 2.17
C ARG A 9 5.81 -5.60 1.11
N ILE A 10 6.30 -4.37 1.18
CA ILE A 10 7.33 -3.87 0.26
C ILE A 10 8.69 -4.04 0.94
N ARG A 11 9.61 -4.74 0.27
CA ARG A 11 11.02 -4.78 0.67
C ARG A 11 11.73 -3.63 -0.03
N VAL A 12 12.37 -2.79 0.77
CA VAL A 12 13.17 -1.66 0.29
C VAL A 12 14.57 -1.76 0.86
N GLU A 13 15.52 -1.10 0.21
CA GLU A 13 16.89 -1.03 0.68
C GLU A 13 16.98 -0.24 2.00
N LYS A 14 17.94 -0.57 2.86
CA LYS A 14 18.04 0.04 4.20
C LYS A 14 18.33 1.54 4.12
N GLY A 15 19.19 1.99 3.20
CA GLY A 15 19.51 3.42 3.06
C GLY A 15 18.28 4.23 2.65
N LEU A 16 17.54 3.74 1.65
CA LEU A 16 16.35 4.42 1.13
C LEU A 16 15.22 4.48 2.18
N ARG A 17 15.05 3.42 2.98
CA ARG A 17 14.11 3.42 4.11
C ARG A 17 14.46 4.50 5.13
N ASP A 18 15.74 4.66 5.46
CA ASP A 18 16.18 5.60 6.49
C ASP A 18 15.92 7.04 6.04
N GLU A 19 16.35 7.37 4.82
CA GLU A 19 16.11 8.69 4.21
C GLU A 19 14.62 9.00 4.06
N PHE A 20 13.81 8.00 3.67
CA PHE A 20 12.36 8.13 3.60
C PHE A 20 11.73 8.37 4.97
N LEU A 21 12.19 7.67 6.01
CA LEU A 21 11.71 7.86 7.37
C LEU A 21 12.12 9.22 7.94
N GLU A 22 13.34 9.70 7.68
CA GLU A 22 13.77 11.05 8.04
C GLU A 22 12.91 12.12 7.38
N THR A 23 12.61 11.95 6.08
CA THR A 23 11.75 12.86 5.33
C THR A 23 10.33 12.86 5.88
N CYS A 24 9.76 11.68 6.16
CA CYS A 24 8.43 11.55 6.76
C CYS A 24 8.37 12.21 8.15
N ARG A 25 9.43 12.06 8.96
CA ARG A 25 9.55 12.70 10.27
C ARG A 25 9.55 14.22 10.17
N ARG A 26 10.24 14.79 9.17
CA ARG A 26 10.25 16.25 8.95
C ARG A 26 8.88 16.78 8.51
N GLN A 27 8.11 15.97 7.77
CA GLN A 27 6.79 16.34 7.27
C GLN A 27 5.64 15.98 8.22
N ASP A 28 5.94 15.45 9.42
CA ASP A 28 4.95 14.99 10.41
C ASP A 28 3.89 14.02 9.86
N THR A 29 4.20 13.37 8.73
CA THR A 29 3.25 12.53 8.00
C THR A 29 3.72 11.09 8.09
N PRO A 30 2.86 10.13 8.50
CA PRO A 30 3.28 8.75 8.61
C PRO A 30 3.63 8.20 7.23
N ALA A 31 4.72 7.43 7.15
CA ALA A 31 5.20 6.78 5.93
C ALA A 31 4.09 6.06 5.15
N ALA A 32 3.14 5.44 5.86
CA ALA A 32 1.99 4.77 5.26
C ALA A 32 1.01 5.73 4.56
N GLN A 33 0.82 6.96 5.06
CA GLN A 33 -0.01 7.97 4.41
C GLN A 33 0.64 8.47 3.12
N VAL A 34 1.94 8.78 3.18
CA VAL A 34 2.71 9.22 2.00
C VAL A 34 2.65 8.15 0.91
N LEU A 35 2.88 6.88 1.28
CA LEU A 35 2.83 5.78 0.34
C LEU A 35 1.43 5.60 -0.27
N ARG A 36 0.36 5.70 0.51
CA ARG A 36 -1.02 5.62 0.01
C ARG A 36 -1.35 6.78 -0.93
N GLN A 37 -0.91 7.99 -0.62
CA GLN A 37 -1.09 9.18 -1.46
C GLN A 37 -0.34 9.02 -2.78
N PHE A 38 0.93 8.64 -2.69
CA PHE A 38 1.80 8.39 -3.84
C PHE A 38 1.22 7.29 -4.74
N MET A 39 0.72 6.19 -4.17
CA MET A 39 0.06 5.14 -4.95
C MET A 39 -1.18 5.65 -5.68
N ARG A 40 -1.98 6.54 -5.06
CA ARG A 40 -3.16 7.12 -5.72
C ARG A 40 -2.79 8.06 -6.86
N GLU A 41 -1.83 8.94 -6.63
CA GLU A 41 -1.33 9.88 -7.64
C GLU A 41 -0.67 9.14 -8.80
N TYR A 42 0.21 8.19 -8.50
CA TYR A 42 0.86 7.35 -9.50
C TYR A 42 -0.15 6.57 -10.34
N VAL A 43 -1.17 5.98 -9.72
CA VAL A 43 -2.26 5.32 -10.44
C VAL A 43 -3.05 6.36 -11.25
N ALA A 44 -3.40 7.52 -10.72
CA ALA A 44 -4.14 8.53 -11.47
C ALA A 44 -3.37 9.04 -12.70
N GLU A 45 -2.05 9.22 -12.60
CA GLU A 45 -1.19 9.65 -13.71
C GLU A 45 -1.00 8.54 -14.76
N HIS A 46 -0.95 7.27 -14.35
CA HIS A 46 -0.68 6.14 -15.26
C HIS A 46 -1.90 5.32 -15.68
N SER A 47 -3.08 5.52 -15.07
CA SER A 47 -4.30 4.75 -15.37
C SER A 47 -4.95 5.09 -16.70
N ASP A 48 -4.60 6.23 -17.30
CA ASP A 48 -5.01 6.53 -18.69
C ASP A 48 -4.38 5.54 -19.70
N GLU A 49 -3.30 4.84 -19.33
CA GLU A 49 -2.60 3.92 -20.25
C GLU A 49 -2.86 2.43 -20.00
N THR A 50 -3.44 2.02 -18.85
CA THR A 50 -3.83 0.60 -18.66
C THR A 50 -4.98 0.46 -17.67
N ALA A 51 -6.20 0.47 -18.18
CA ALA A 51 -7.35 -0.07 -17.49
C ALA A 51 -7.12 -1.56 -17.17
N GLU A 52 -7.31 -1.92 -15.89
CA GLU A 52 -8.03 -3.10 -15.36
C GLU A 52 -7.52 -3.42 -13.93
N PRO A 53 -8.22 -3.06 -12.85
CA PRO A 53 -7.96 -3.67 -11.55
C PRO A 53 -8.45 -5.12 -11.60
N CYS A 54 -7.49 -6.03 -11.78
CA CYS A 54 -7.72 -7.48 -11.81
C CYS A 54 -8.57 -7.90 -10.60
N ARG A 55 -9.82 -8.24 -10.90
CA ARG A 55 -10.73 -8.96 -10.04
C ARG A 55 -10.05 -10.23 -9.52
N LYS A 56 -10.32 -10.56 -8.24
CA LYS A 56 -10.25 -11.87 -7.54
C LYS A 56 -9.14 -12.00 -6.48
N THR A 57 -9.57 -12.19 -5.23
CA THR A 57 -9.06 -13.32 -4.44
C THR A 57 -10.24 -14.09 -3.84
N PRO A 58 -10.37 -15.40 -4.12
CA PRO A 58 -11.30 -16.30 -3.46
C PRO A 58 -10.76 -16.71 -2.07
N GLY A 59 -11.68 -17.18 -1.23
CA GLY A 59 -11.53 -17.21 0.22
C GLY A 59 -10.51 -18.18 0.81
N THR A 60 -10.23 -17.95 2.09
CA THR A 60 -9.68 -18.96 2.99
C THR A 60 -10.73 -19.24 4.08
N PRO A 61 -11.36 -20.42 4.10
CA PRO A 61 -12.29 -20.79 5.17
C PRO A 61 -11.54 -21.02 6.49
N LYS A 62 -12.10 -20.46 7.57
CA LYS A 62 -11.68 -20.73 8.94
C LYS A 62 -11.89 -22.22 9.26
N GLY A 63 -10.81 -22.93 9.56
CA GLY A 63 -10.86 -24.19 10.29
C GLY A 63 -11.22 -23.92 11.75
N ALA A 64 -12.46 -24.20 12.12
CA ALA A 64 -12.91 -24.33 13.49
C ALA A 64 -12.92 -25.82 13.84
N LYS A 65 -11.94 -26.29 14.65
CA LYS A 65 -11.85 -27.56 15.42
C LYS A 65 -10.73 -27.32 16.44
N THR A 66 -10.83 -27.49 17.76
CA THR A 66 -11.67 -28.31 18.63
C THR A 66 -11.81 -27.60 19.98
#